data_AF-A0A941DCP0-F1
#
_entry.id   AF-A0A941DCP0-F1
#
_cell.length_a   1.000
_cell.length_b   1.000
_cell.length_c   1.000
_cell.angle_alpha   90.00
_cell.angle_beta   90.00
_cell.angle_gamma   90.00
#
_symmetry.space_group_name_H-M   'P 1'
#
loop_
_entity.id
_entity.type
_entity.pdbx_description
1 polymer ?
#
loop_
_entity_poly.entity_id
_entity_poly.type
_entity_poly.pdbx_seq_one_letter_code
_entity_poly.pdbx_strand_id
1 'polypeptide(L)'
;MKILNIKITPPNSVTNDRSLALWDEFFLPIYNLLFQRLDVTTSNYPHIDFDLLRPAIISILGVLSDSQIATLRKLGEKNISAKDWENAPENKAMMVFLWNFPIFANLLQNIHLLSSLAIRSTEIYNGFKITPATFVQAKQFIDKMNFQRWTRQQTDNEKQSGVSNLGGVSETLLELAMTSLIDGTNFFKTSNQKVQSYGDFVLMCLPNNLWLSVKSNFARERLLASGYTTDILGVGFFTSKDEFTSQSKIRNFQRVGFLAMYLPDIAVSDDQVRSNTNTFQEVVDEYAARGAALPLNINGTSFLRPLSQLHSDLKKILDVEDVKKRTTLDF
;
A
#
# COMPACT_ATOMS: atom_id res chain seq x y z
N MET A 1 -10.07 11.76 -23.82
CA MET A 1 -11.24 11.73 -22.92
C MET A 1 -10.78 12.07 -21.50
N LYS A 2 -11.36 13.07 -20.81
CA LYS A 2 -10.98 13.39 -19.42
C LYS A 2 -11.89 12.60 -18.48
N ILE A 3 -11.30 11.76 -17.65
CA ILE A 3 -12.00 10.91 -16.68
C ILE A 3 -11.34 11.19 -15.34
N LEU A 4 -12.09 11.60 -14.32
CA LEU A 4 -11.49 12.13 -13.09
C LEU A 4 -10.45 13.24 -13.44
N ASN A 5 -9.21 13.11 -12.97
CA ASN A 5 -8.09 14.02 -13.26
C ASN A 5 -7.17 13.54 -14.40
N ILE A 6 -7.51 12.46 -15.11
CA ILE A 6 -6.64 11.84 -16.11
C ILE A 6 -7.19 12.01 -17.53
N LYS A 7 -6.30 12.04 -18.53
CA LYS A 7 -6.65 12.04 -19.94
C LYS A 7 -6.32 10.69 -20.56
N ILE A 8 -7.34 9.97 -21.02
CA ILE A 8 -7.17 8.75 -21.81
C ILE A 8 -7.17 9.12 -23.28
N THR A 9 -6.12 8.71 -23.99
CA THR A 9 -5.91 8.97 -25.42
C THR A 9 -6.69 7.96 -26.25
N PRO A 10 -7.31 8.36 -27.38
CA PRO A 10 -7.94 7.41 -28.28
C PRO A 10 -6.92 6.39 -28.81
N PRO A 11 -7.32 5.12 -29.03
CA PRO A 11 -6.43 4.05 -29.49
C PRO A 11 -5.58 4.44 -30.72
N ASN A 12 -6.20 5.08 -31.71
CA ASN A 12 -5.55 5.50 -32.97
C ASN A 12 -4.48 6.60 -32.78
N SER A 13 -4.43 7.21 -31.61
CA SER A 13 -3.50 8.30 -31.27
C SER A 13 -2.45 7.86 -30.24
N VAL A 14 -2.46 6.59 -29.83
CA VAL A 14 -1.40 5.99 -29.00
C VAL A 14 -0.19 5.72 -29.90
N THR A 15 0.60 6.77 -30.12
CA THR A 15 1.74 6.76 -31.07
C THR A 15 3.05 6.25 -30.46
N ASN A 16 3.12 6.11 -29.14
CA ASN A 16 4.36 5.76 -28.42
C ASN A 16 4.45 4.30 -27.94
N ASP A 17 3.44 3.44 -28.12
CA ASP A 17 3.45 2.05 -27.59
C ASP A 17 3.62 0.94 -28.63
N ARG A 18 3.84 1.28 -29.91
CA ARG A 18 4.14 0.26 -30.95
C ARG A 18 5.47 -0.47 -30.73
N SER A 19 6.31 0.01 -29.81
CA SER A 19 7.52 -0.71 -29.37
C SER A 19 7.23 -1.86 -28.41
N LEU A 20 6.01 -1.92 -27.86
CA LEU A 20 5.61 -3.00 -26.96
C LEU A 20 5.34 -4.26 -27.78
N ALA A 21 6.01 -5.35 -27.44
CA ALA A 21 5.75 -6.64 -28.08
C ALA A 21 4.27 -7.02 -27.92
N LEU A 22 3.70 -7.63 -28.97
CA LEU A 22 2.28 -8.03 -29.00
C LEU A 22 1.29 -6.86 -28.96
N TRP A 23 1.70 -5.69 -29.45
CA TRP A 23 0.83 -4.51 -29.50
C TRP A 23 -0.46 -4.80 -30.27
N ASP A 24 -0.36 -5.26 -31.51
CA ASP A 24 -1.52 -5.45 -32.39
C ASP A 24 -2.35 -6.68 -32.00
N GLU A 25 -1.71 -7.72 -31.48
CA GLU A 25 -2.35 -9.00 -31.16
C GLU A 25 -3.00 -9.03 -29.77
N PHE A 26 -2.50 -8.25 -28.81
CA PHE A 26 -2.99 -8.26 -27.43
C PHE A 26 -3.35 -6.88 -26.89
N PHE A 27 -2.39 -5.95 -26.85
CA PHE A 27 -2.60 -4.69 -26.12
C PHE A 27 -3.64 -3.79 -26.79
N LEU A 28 -3.57 -3.60 -28.10
CA LEU A 28 -4.50 -2.77 -28.86
C LEU A 28 -5.94 -3.32 -28.80
N PRO A 29 -6.20 -4.62 -28.99
CA PRO A 29 -7.53 -5.21 -28.77
C PRO A 29 -8.11 -4.95 -27.38
N ILE A 30 -7.33 -5.16 -26.32
CA ILE A 30 -7.79 -4.92 -24.94
C ILE A 30 -8.00 -3.43 -24.68
N TYR A 31 -7.11 -2.58 -25.19
CA TYR A 31 -7.24 -1.13 -25.07
C TYR A 31 -8.53 -0.65 -25.74
N ASN A 32 -8.80 -1.09 -26.97
CA ASN A 32 -10.02 -0.79 -27.70
C ASN A 32 -11.27 -1.24 -26.93
N LEU A 33 -11.24 -2.47 -26.41
CA LEU A 33 -12.32 -3.04 -25.62
C LEU A 33 -12.64 -2.17 -24.39
N LEU A 34 -11.63 -1.76 -23.63
CA LEU A 34 -11.81 -0.91 -22.46
C LEU A 34 -12.25 0.51 -22.85
N PHE A 35 -11.64 1.08 -23.90
CA PHE A 35 -11.94 2.43 -24.36
C PHE A 35 -13.40 2.57 -24.81
N GLN A 36 -13.97 1.55 -25.47
CA GLN A 36 -15.37 1.52 -25.88
C GLN A 36 -16.35 1.41 -24.70
N ARG A 37 -15.89 0.89 -23.56
CA ARG A 37 -16.70 0.76 -22.34
C ARG A 37 -16.58 1.96 -21.40
N LEU A 38 -15.79 2.99 -21.78
CA LEU A 38 -15.66 4.20 -21.00
C LEU A 38 -16.96 5.00 -21.02
N ASP A 39 -17.57 5.15 -19.86
CA ASP A 39 -18.63 6.12 -19.63
C ASP A 39 -18.03 7.43 -19.10
N VAL A 40 -18.09 8.49 -19.92
CA VAL A 40 -17.70 9.86 -19.52
C VAL A 40 -18.80 10.65 -18.86
N THR A 41 -20.03 10.18 -18.97
CA THR A 41 -21.19 10.90 -18.45
C THR A 41 -21.32 10.67 -16.95
N THR A 42 -20.74 9.58 -16.44
CA THR A 42 -20.71 9.26 -15.02
C THR A 42 -19.53 9.88 -14.27
N SER A 43 -19.81 10.33 -13.05
CA SER A 43 -18.80 10.67 -12.02
C SER A 43 -18.52 9.50 -11.08
N ASN A 44 -19.22 8.38 -11.23
CA ASN A 44 -19.07 7.19 -10.40
C ASN A 44 -18.01 6.27 -11.01
N TYR A 45 -16.96 6.01 -10.25
CA TYR A 45 -15.87 5.12 -10.62
C TYR A 45 -15.57 4.17 -9.46
N PRO A 46 -15.12 2.94 -9.72
CA PRO A 46 -15.01 2.28 -11.05
C PRO A 46 -16.38 1.97 -11.69
N HIS A 47 -16.43 1.73 -13.01
CA HIS A 47 -17.68 1.49 -13.75
C HIS A 47 -17.60 0.45 -14.89
N ILE A 48 -16.42 -0.08 -15.22
CA ILE A 48 -16.27 -1.12 -16.25
C ILE A 48 -16.26 -2.48 -15.56
N ASP A 49 -17.32 -3.27 -15.74
CA ASP A 49 -17.42 -4.61 -15.16
C ASP A 49 -16.47 -5.61 -15.83
N PHE A 50 -15.45 -6.06 -15.09
CA PHE A 50 -14.48 -7.02 -15.58
C PHE A 50 -15.10 -8.38 -15.92
N ASP A 51 -16.15 -8.80 -15.20
CA ASP A 51 -16.79 -10.09 -15.45
C ASP A 51 -17.45 -10.13 -16.84
N LEU A 52 -17.93 -8.97 -17.33
CA LEU A 52 -18.46 -8.83 -18.70
C LEU A 52 -17.36 -8.75 -19.78
N LEU A 53 -16.09 -8.54 -19.39
CA LEU A 53 -14.96 -8.50 -20.31
C LEU A 53 -14.32 -9.87 -20.50
N ARG A 54 -14.42 -10.77 -19.52
CA ARG A 54 -13.70 -12.06 -19.53
C ARG A 54 -13.87 -12.85 -20.84
N PRO A 55 -15.08 -13.00 -21.42
CA PRO A 55 -15.22 -13.78 -22.66
C PRO A 55 -14.45 -13.18 -23.83
N ALA A 56 -14.45 -11.85 -23.95
CA ALA A 56 -13.70 -11.14 -25.00
C ALA A 56 -12.19 -11.27 -24.79
N ILE A 57 -11.72 -11.18 -23.53
CA ILE A 57 -10.31 -11.40 -23.19
C ILE A 57 -9.87 -12.82 -23.56
N ILE A 58 -10.68 -13.83 -23.22
CA ILE A 58 -10.39 -15.23 -23.56
C ILE A 58 -10.32 -15.40 -25.09
N SER A 59 -11.23 -14.77 -25.84
CA SER A 59 -11.17 -14.80 -27.31
C SER A 59 -9.91 -14.16 -27.87
N ILE A 60 -9.44 -13.05 -27.28
CA ILE A 60 -8.18 -12.39 -27.68
C ILE A 60 -6.99 -13.31 -27.34
N LEU A 61 -7.00 -13.98 -26.20
CA LEU A 61 -5.94 -14.91 -25.83
C LEU A 61 -5.93 -16.15 -26.74
N GLY A 62 -7.10 -16.62 -27.19
CA GLY A 62 -7.25 -17.80 -28.04
C GLY A 62 -6.66 -17.64 -29.45
N VAL A 63 -6.37 -16.42 -29.90
CA VAL A 63 -5.69 -16.19 -31.20
C VAL A 63 -4.17 -16.10 -31.07
N LEU A 64 -3.63 -16.06 -29.84
CA LEU A 64 -2.18 -16.00 -29.60
C LEU A 64 -1.57 -17.40 -29.66
N SER A 65 -0.41 -17.50 -30.32
CA SER A 65 0.42 -18.72 -30.26
C SER A 65 1.05 -18.91 -28.88
N ASP A 66 1.47 -20.14 -28.57
CA ASP A 66 2.18 -20.46 -27.32
C ASP A 66 3.42 -19.59 -27.10
N SER A 67 4.13 -19.26 -28.19
CA SER A 67 5.31 -18.37 -28.15
C SER A 67 4.95 -16.94 -27.75
N GLN A 68 3.80 -16.44 -28.21
CA GLN A 68 3.27 -15.13 -27.86
C GLN A 68 2.76 -15.13 -26.42
N ILE A 69 2.08 -16.19 -25.96
CA ILE A 69 1.68 -16.32 -24.55
C ILE A 69 2.90 -16.36 -23.62
N ALA A 70 3.95 -17.09 -23.98
CA ALA A 70 5.20 -17.13 -23.22
C ALA A 70 5.89 -15.75 -23.15
N THR A 71 5.76 -14.95 -24.22
CA THR A 71 6.25 -13.56 -24.25
C THR A 71 5.39 -12.67 -23.36
N LEU A 72 4.06 -12.73 -23.50
CA LEU A 72 3.11 -11.92 -22.76
C LEU A 72 3.28 -12.07 -21.24
N ARG A 73 3.50 -13.31 -20.77
CA ARG A 73 3.76 -13.64 -19.36
C ARG A 73 4.98 -12.94 -18.75
N LYS A 74 5.86 -12.38 -19.56
CA LYS A 74 7.07 -11.64 -19.15
C LYS A 74 6.92 -10.12 -19.24
N LEU A 75 5.80 -9.63 -19.79
CA LEU A 75 5.55 -8.19 -20.00
C LEU A 75 4.83 -7.51 -18.83
N GLY A 76 4.49 -8.26 -17.78
CA GLY A 76 3.92 -7.72 -16.53
C GLY A 76 4.98 -7.26 -15.53
N GLU A 77 4.55 -6.88 -14.33
CA GLU A 77 5.44 -6.51 -13.23
C GLU A 77 6.43 -7.64 -12.87
N LYS A 78 5.93 -8.88 -12.85
CA LYS A 78 6.69 -10.09 -12.52
C LYS A 78 6.40 -11.15 -13.57
N ASN A 79 7.39 -12.00 -13.83
CA ASN A 79 7.23 -13.15 -14.70
C ASN A 79 6.17 -14.10 -14.13
N ILE A 80 5.16 -14.43 -14.94
CA ILE A 80 4.08 -15.33 -14.55
C ILE A 80 4.45 -16.77 -14.97
N SER A 81 4.38 -17.72 -14.05
CA SER A 81 4.64 -19.14 -14.36
C SER A 81 3.55 -19.72 -15.27
N ALA A 82 3.82 -20.83 -15.96
CA ALA A 82 2.84 -21.44 -16.88
C ALA A 82 1.63 -21.94 -16.10
N LYS A 83 1.90 -22.61 -14.98
CA LYS A 83 0.89 -23.09 -14.03
C LYS A 83 0.01 -21.97 -13.49
N ASP A 84 0.60 -20.83 -13.09
CA ASP A 84 -0.20 -19.71 -12.57
C ASP A 84 -1.03 -19.02 -13.64
N TRP A 85 -0.56 -19.05 -14.90
CA TRP A 85 -1.30 -18.55 -16.04
C TRP A 85 -2.54 -19.41 -16.33
N GLU A 86 -2.38 -20.74 -16.35
CA GLU A 86 -3.47 -21.69 -16.63
C GLU A 86 -4.64 -21.58 -15.64
N ASN A 87 -4.37 -21.25 -14.38
CA ASN A 87 -5.40 -21.15 -13.35
C ASN A 87 -6.42 -20.01 -13.59
N ALA A 88 -5.99 -18.90 -14.20
CA ALA A 88 -6.83 -17.71 -14.38
C ALA A 88 -6.26 -16.78 -15.49
N PRO A 89 -6.18 -17.25 -16.75
CA PRO A 89 -5.45 -16.58 -17.81
C PRO A 89 -5.99 -15.17 -18.11
N GLU A 90 -7.30 -14.95 -18.00
CA GLU A 90 -7.93 -13.65 -18.21
C GLU A 90 -7.54 -12.63 -17.13
N ASN A 91 -7.46 -13.06 -15.87
CA ASN A 91 -7.01 -12.21 -14.77
C ASN A 91 -5.53 -11.87 -14.93
N LYS A 92 -4.69 -12.86 -15.26
CA LYS A 92 -3.25 -12.66 -15.46
C LYS A 92 -2.97 -11.75 -16.65
N ALA A 93 -3.68 -11.95 -17.76
CA ALA A 93 -3.61 -11.08 -18.93
C ALA A 93 -4.02 -9.65 -18.60
N MET A 94 -5.12 -9.46 -17.85
CA MET A 94 -5.55 -8.12 -17.44
C MET A 94 -4.50 -7.46 -16.54
N MET A 95 -3.85 -8.17 -15.62
CA MET A 95 -2.76 -7.59 -14.83
C MET A 95 -1.55 -7.17 -15.69
N VAL A 96 -1.19 -7.95 -16.72
CA VAL A 96 -0.14 -7.57 -17.68
C VAL A 96 -0.55 -6.32 -18.47
N PHE A 97 -1.79 -6.27 -18.94
CA PHE A 97 -2.32 -5.09 -19.62
C PHE A 97 -2.26 -3.85 -18.72
N LEU A 98 -2.80 -3.93 -17.51
CA LEU A 98 -2.86 -2.80 -16.58
C LEU A 98 -1.47 -2.38 -16.09
N TRP A 99 -0.49 -3.28 -16.05
CA TRP A 99 0.89 -2.89 -15.76
C TRP A 99 1.45 -1.92 -16.80
N ASN A 100 1.10 -2.11 -18.07
CA ASN A 100 1.51 -1.22 -19.15
C ASN A 100 0.56 -0.01 -19.27
N PHE A 101 -0.73 -0.18 -18.96
CA PHE A 101 -1.76 0.85 -18.99
C PHE A 101 -2.46 1.06 -17.64
N PRO A 102 -1.73 1.53 -16.60
CA PRO A 102 -2.27 1.66 -15.23
C PRO A 102 -3.42 2.66 -15.11
N ILE A 103 -3.56 3.53 -16.11
CA ILE A 103 -4.64 4.50 -16.23
C ILE A 103 -6.04 3.85 -16.27
N PHE A 104 -6.16 2.58 -16.65
CA PHE A 104 -7.46 1.87 -16.63
C PHE A 104 -7.76 1.18 -15.31
N ALA A 105 -6.79 1.05 -14.39
CA ALA A 105 -6.90 0.15 -13.25
C ALA A 105 -8.04 0.52 -12.28
N ASN A 106 -8.27 1.82 -12.05
CA ASN A 106 -9.36 2.30 -11.19
C ASN A 106 -10.68 2.53 -11.93
N LEU A 107 -10.78 2.07 -13.19
CA LEU A 107 -12.04 2.05 -13.94
C LEU A 107 -12.74 0.70 -13.86
N LEU A 108 -12.00 -0.37 -13.53
CA LEU A 108 -12.50 -1.73 -13.51
C LEU A 108 -13.19 -2.08 -12.18
N GLN A 109 -14.34 -2.75 -12.29
CA GLN A 109 -15.10 -3.41 -11.23
C GLN A 109 -14.81 -4.91 -11.21
N ASN A 110 -15.09 -5.56 -10.08
CA ASN A 110 -15.05 -7.02 -9.87
C ASN A 110 -13.69 -7.68 -10.20
N ILE A 111 -12.60 -7.01 -9.84
CA ILE A 111 -11.23 -7.53 -10.03
C ILE A 111 -10.31 -7.13 -8.87
N HIS A 112 -9.39 -8.00 -8.47
CA HIS A 112 -8.31 -7.59 -7.58
C HIS A 112 -7.15 -6.99 -8.38
N LEU A 113 -6.65 -5.83 -7.94
CA LEU A 113 -5.39 -5.31 -8.44
C LEU A 113 -4.23 -5.81 -7.58
N LEU A 114 -3.07 -5.99 -8.21
CA LEU A 114 -1.80 -6.11 -7.50
C LEU A 114 -1.52 -4.83 -6.70
N SER A 115 -0.86 -4.98 -5.54
CA SER A 115 -0.55 -3.85 -4.65
C SER A 115 0.26 -2.75 -5.35
N SER A 116 1.28 -3.13 -6.11
CA SER A 116 2.10 -2.27 -6.96
C SER A 116 1.28 -1.45 -7.96
N LEU A 117 0.30 -2.11 -8.60
CA LEU A 117 -0.57 -1.50 -9.61
C LEU A 117 -1.58 -0.55 -8.98
N ALA A 118 -2.16 -0.91 -7.83
CA ALA A 118 -3.04 -0.03 -7.07
C ALA A 118 -2.31 1.26 -6.61
N ILE A 119 -1.05 1.14 -6.20
CA ILE A 119 -0.22 2.28 -5.83
C ILE A 119 0.12 3.14 -7.04
N ARG A 120 0.60 2.51 -8.12
CA ARG A 120 0.97 3.22 -9.36
C ARG A 120 -0.23 3.94 -9.98
N SER A 121 -1.41 3.33 -9.99
CA SER A 121 -2.62 4.00 -10.47
C SER A 121 -2.99 5.18 -9.56
N THR A 122 -2.86 5.05 -8.25
CA THR A 122 -3.14 6.13 -7.29
C THR A 122 -2.28 7.36 -7.53
N GLU A 123 -0.98 7.21 -7.80
CA GLU A 123 -0.11 8.33 -8.16
C GLU A 123 -0.60 9.06 -9.43
N ILE A 124 -1.00 8.29 -10.46
CA ILE A 124 -1.48 8.83 -11.73
C ILE A 124 -2.78 9.62 -11.54
N TYR A 125 -3.74 9.05 -10.80
CA TYR A 125 -5.06 9.66 -10.62
C TYR A 125 -5.04 10.90 -9.72
N ASN A 126 -4.17 10.92 -8.72
CA ASN A 126 -4.08 12.05 -7.81
C ASN A 126 -3.01 13.08 -8.20
N GLY A 127 -2.13 12.76 -9.15
CA GLY A 127 -1.11 13.68 -9.63
C GLY A 127 0.00 13.95 -8.61
N PHE A 128 0.20 13.06 -7.64
CA PHE A 128 1.28 13.15 -6.66
C PHE A 128 2.10 11.87 -6.60
N LYS A 129 3.31 11.96 -6.02
CA LYS A 129 4.13 10.81 -5.67
C LYS A 129 3.87 10.34 -4.25
N ILE A 130 4.06 9.05 -3.99
CA ILE A 130 3.99 8.50 -2.63
C ILE A 130 5.21 8.99 -1.85
N THR A 131 4.95 9.71 -0.77
CA THR A 131 5.93 10.28 0.16
C THR A 131 5.38 10.17 1.58
N PRO A 132 6.17 10.44 2.63
CA PRO A 132 5.67 10.48 4.00
C PRO A 132 4.56 11.51 4.21
N ALA A 133 4.48 12.56 3.37
CA ALA A 133 3.42 13.55 3.45
C ALA A 133 2.11 13.09 2.78
N THR A 134 2.16 12.11 1.86
CA THR A 134 1.03 11.76 0.97
C THR A 134 0.56 10.32 1.10
N PHE A 135 1.29 9.42 1.77
CA PHE A 135 0.95 8.00 1.82
C PHE A 135 -0.38 7.69 2.52
N VAL A 136 -0.76 8.47 3.54
CA VAL A 136 -2.07 8.34 4.21
C VAL A 136 -3.20 8.67 3.23
N GLN A 137 -3.08 9.78 2.49
CA GLN A 137 -4.04 10.15 1.44
C GLN A 137 -4.12 9.09 0.33
N ALA A 138 -2.97 8.52 -0.06
CA ALA A 138 -2.92 7.44 -1.03
C ALA A 138 -3.66 6.19 -0.55
N LYS A 139 -3.47 5.80 0.73
CA LYS A 139 -4.17 4.67 1.34
C LYS A 139 -5.68 4.87 1.32
N GLN A 140 -6.16 6.04 1.75
CA GLN A 140 -7.59 6.36 1.73
C GLN A 140 -8.19 6.23 0.33
N PHE A 141 -7.46 6.71 -0.69
CA PHE A 141 -7.89 6.60 -2.08
C PHE A 141 -7.95 5.13 -2.53
N ILE A 142 -6.92 4.33 -2.24
CA ILE A 142 -6.86 2.92 -2.61
C ILE A 142 -7.99 2.13 -1.94
N ASP A 143 -8.24 2.35 -0.66
CA ASP A 143 -9.31 1.68 0.08
C ASP A 143 -10.68 2.03 -0.48
N LYS A 144 -10.92 3.33 -0.73
CA LYS A 144 -12.15 3.80 -1.37
C LYS A 144 -12.36 3.12 -2.72
N MET A 145 -11.35 3.10 -3.58
CA MET A 145 -11.43 2.46 -4.89
C MET A 145 -11.67 0.96 -4.76
N ASN A 146 -11.01 0.29 -3.80
CA ASN A 146 -11.18 -1.15 -3.57
C ASN A 146 -12.58 -1.49 -3.07
N PHE A 147 -13.15 -0.67 -2.18
CA PHE A 147 -14.52 -0.81 -1.71
C PHE A 147 -15.53 -0.64 -2.85
N GLN A 148 -15.40 0.44 -3.62
CA GLN A 148 -16.29 0.74 -4.75
C GLN A 148 -16.13 -0.23 -5.93
N ARG A 149 -15.09 -1.09 -5.92
CA ARG A 149 -14.81 -2.03 -7.00
C ARG A 149 -15.81 -3.18 -7.10
N TRP A 150 -16.41 -3.57 -5.99
CA TRP A 150 -17.23 -4.77 -5.93
C TRP A 150 -18.70 -4.40 -6.06
N THR A 151 -19.31 -4.75 -7.19
CA THR A 151 -20.76 -4.57 -7.42
C THR A 151 -21.55 -5.81 -7.04
N ARG A 152 -20.87 -6.96 -6.95
CA ARG A 152 -21.42 -8.23 -6.45
C ARG A 152 -20.70 -8.70 -5.21
N GLN A 153 -21.29 -9.67 -4.53
CA GLN A 153 -20.63 -10.38 -3.45
C GLN A 153 -19.37 -11.08 -3.98
N GLN A 154 -18.27 -10.90 -3.25
CA GLN A 154 -17.01 -11.61 -3.51
C GLN A 154 -17.17 -13.09 -3.18
N THR A 155 -16.56 -13.94 -4.02
CA THR A 155 -16.29 -15.34 -3.71
C THR A 155 -15.28 -15.47 -2.57
N ASP A 156 -15.20 -16.64 -1.95
CA ASP A 156 -14.27 -16.84 -0.82
C ASP A 156 -12.80 -16.69 -1.24
N ASN A 157 -12.45 -17.09 -2.47
CA ASN A 157 -11.12 -16.91 -3.03
C ASN A 157 -10.78 -15.41 -3.24
N GLU A 158 -11.75 -14.62 -3.68
CA GLU A 158 -11.61 -13.17 -3.84
C GLU A 158 -11.43 -12.51 -2.46
N LYS A 159 -12.26 -12.86 -1.47
CA LYS A 159 -12.11 -12.34 -0.10
C LYS A 159 -10.71 -12.61 0.47
N GLN A 160 -10.23 -13.85 0.38
CA GLN A 160 -8.92 -14.25 0.89
C GLN A 160 -7.78 -13.50 0.16
N SER A 161 -7.87 -13.41 -1.17
CA SER A 161 -6.89 -12.68 -1.99
C SER A 161 -6.88 -11.18 -1.67
N GLY A 162 -8.06 -10.60 -1.41
CA GLY A 162 -8.23 -9.20 -1.02
C GLY A 162 -7.51 -8.87 0.28
N VAL A 163 -7.64 -9.73 1.30
CA VAL A 163 -6.95 -9.55 2.59
C VAL A 163 -5.43 -9.51 2.41
N SER A 164 -4.87 -10.45 1.66
CA SER A 164 -3.43 -10.49 1.38
C SER A 164 -2.96 -9.27 0.59
N ASN A 165 -3.70 -8.88 -0.46
CA ASN A 165 -3.34 -7.73 -1.29
C ASN A 165 -3.40 -6.40 -0.53
N LEU A 166 -4.39 -6.20 0.35
CA LEU A 166 -4.50 -5.00 1.18
C LEU A 166 -3.36 -4.90 2.21
N GLY A 167 -2.94 -6.04 2.78
CA GLY A 167 -1.74 -6.11 3.60
C GLY A 167 -0.50 -5.67 2.80
N GLY A 168 -0.32 -6.23 1.60
CA GLY A 168 0.79 -5.86 0.71
C GLY A 168 0.77 -4.40 0.26
N VAL A 169 -0.42 -3.81 0.01
CA VAL A 169 -0.55 -2.36 -0.29
C VAL A 169 -0.02 -1.52 0.87
N SER A 170 -0.42 -1.88 2.08
CA SER A 170 -0.12 -1.12 3.29
C SER A 170 1.38 -1.09 3.58
N GLU A 171 2.02 -2.25 3.48
CA GLU A 171 3.47 -2.40 3.58
C GLU A 171 4.20 -1.64 2.47
N THR A 172 3.82 -1.86 1.21
CA THR A 172 4.47 -1.22 0.05
C THR A 172 4.34 0.31 0.09
N LEU A 173 3.20 0.85 0.54
CA LEU A 173 3.01 2.30 0.70
C LEU A 173 3.97 2.89 1.74
N LEU A 174 4.09 2.25 2.90
CA LEU A 174 4.99 2.67 3.95
C LEU A 174 6.45 2.56 3.48
N GLU A 175 6.82 1.47 2.81
CA GLU A 175 8.15 1.32 2.26
C GLU A 175 8.49 2.40 1.22
N LEU A 176 7.58 2.71 0.30
CA LEU A 176 7.78 3.75 -0.71
C LEU A 176 7.90 5.13 -0.07
N ALA A 177 7.05 5.43 0.90
CA ALA A 177 7.11 6.68 1.65
C ALA A 177 8.45 6.82 2.38
N MET A 178 8.91 5.78 3.06
CA MET A 178 10.20 5.85 3.75
C MET A 178 11.37 5.89 2.76
N THR A 179 11.29 5.16 1.65
CA THR A 179 12.34 5.18 0.61
C THR A 179 12.58 6.58 0.06
N SER A 180 11.56 7.43 -0.03
CA SER A 180 11.75 8.82 -0.49
C SER A 180 12.52 9.70 0.50
N LEU A 181 12.75 9.24 1.74
CA LEU A 181 13.59 9.92 2.74
C LEU A 181 15.04 9.43 2.73
N ILE A 182 15.36 8.37 1.98
CA ILE A 182 16.70 7.76 1.97
C ILE A 182 17.68 8.73 1.30
N ASP A 183 18.68 9.16 2.06
CA ASP A 183 19.82 9.94 1.58
C ASP A 183 21.07 9.06 1.34
N GLY A 184 21.00 7.78 1.71
CA GLY A 184 22.09 6.81 1.59
C GLY A 184 23.22 6.98 2.61
N THR A 185 23.14 7.99 3.46
CA THR A 185 24.15 8.32 4.48
C THR A 185 23.58 8.28 5.88
N ASN A 186 22.50 9.03 6.14
CA ASN A 186 21.90 9.20 7.47
C ASN A 186 20.54 8.51 7.61
N PHE A 187 19.87 8.19 6.51
CA PHE A 187 18.66 7.39 6.48
C PHE A 187 18.76 6.35 5.38
N PHE A 188 18.65 5.07 5.73
CA PHE A 188 18.79 3.98 4.77
C PHE A 188 17.96 2.75 5.12
N LYS A 189 17.62 1.96 4.09
CA LYS A 189 16.93 0.67 4.23
C LYS A 189 17.94 -0.42 4.57
N THR A 190 17.60 -1.30 5.50
CA THR A 190 18.43 -2.47 5.80
C THR A 190 18.03 -3.66 4.94
N SER A 191 19.00 -4.27 4.28
CA SER A 191 18.81 -5.47 3.44
C SER A 191 19.50 -6.71 4.03
N ASN A 192 20.25 -6.52 5.11
CA ASN A 192 20.99 -7.59 5.76
C ASN A 192 20.09 -8.28 6.80
N GLN A 193 19.78 -9.56 6.54
CA GLN A 193 18.92 -10.39 7.38
C GLN A 193 19.35 -10.45 8.85
N LYS A 194 20.65 -10.22 9.16
CA LYS A 194 21.16 -10.21 10.54
C LYS A 194 20.73 -8.99 11.35
N VAL A 195 20.40 -7.88 10.69
CA VAL A 195 19.99 -6.62 11.35
C VAL A 195 18.52 -6.26 11.09
N GLN A 196 17.88 -6.93 10.12
CA GLN A 196 16.47 -6.71 9.79
C GLN A 196 15.51 -7.01 10.95
N SER A 197 15.95 -7.80 11.95
CA SER A 197 15.19 -8.03 13.19
C SER A 197 14.97 -6.76 14.02
N TYR A 198 15.77 -5.71 13.82
CA TYR A 198 15.64 -4.43 14.53
C TYR A 198 14.70 -3.45 13.83
N GLY A 199 14.61 -3.53 12.49
CA GLY A 199 13.75 -2.66 11.69
C GLY A 199 14.12 -2.68 10.21
N ASP A 200 13.20 -2.18 9.39
CA ASP A 200 13.32 -2.12 7.94
C ASP A 200 14.16 -0.92 7.49
N PHE A 201 14.09 0.18 8.25
CA PHE A 201 14.85 1.40 8.02
C PHE A 201 15.60 1.83 9.27
N VAL A 202 16.72 2.52 9.08
CA VAL A 202 17.51 3.09 10.16
C VAL A 202 17.86 4.55 9.86
N LEU A 203 17.72 5.36 10.89
CA LEU A 203 18.06 6.77 10.92
C LEU A 203 19.20 6.97 11.93
N MET A 204 20.32 7.52 11.46
CA MET A 204 21.47 7.76 12.32
C MET A 204 21.17 8.86 13.33
N CYS A 205 21.27 8.54 14.61
CA CYS A 205 21.00 9.42 15.75
C CYS A 205 21.95 9.10 16.91
N LEU A 206 22.05 10.02 17.87
CA LEU A 206 22.71 9.79 19.16
C LEU A 206 21.69 9.82 20.32
N PRO A 207 21.91 9.07 21.41
CA PRO A 207 23.02 8.12 21.59
C PRO A 207 22.83 6.81 20.79
N ASN A 208 21.59 6.52 20.37
CA ASN A 208 21.23 5.33 19.62
C ASN A 208 20.66 5.72 18.25
N ASN A 209 20.89 4.87 17.25
CA ASN A 209 20.18 4.99 15.98
C ASN A 209 18.69 4.71 16.18
N LEU A 210 17.87 5.45 15.43
CA LEU A 210 16.43 5.27 15.41
C LEU A 210 16.05 4.29 14.32
N TRP A 211 15.41 3.20 14.69
CA TRP A 211 14.95 2.15 13.79
C TRP A 211 13.47 2.31 13.51
N LEU A 212 13.06 2.09 12.26
CA LEU A 212 11.65 2.06 11.89
C LEU A 212 11.31 0.63 11.49
N SER A 213 10.34 0.05 12.19
CA SER A 213 9.80 -1.26 11.88
C SER A 213 8.41 -1.11 11.28
N VAL A 214 8.32 -1.39 9.98
CA VAL A 214 7.08 -1.40 9.22
C VAL A 214 6.35 -2.71 9.50
N LYS A 215 5.05 -2.62 9.77
CA LYS A 215 4.21 -3.75 10.15
C LYS A 215 3.00 -3.88 9.24
N SER A 216 2.63 -5.12 9.00
CA SER A 216 1.41 -5.48 8.28
C SER A 216 0.16 -5.18 9.12
N ASN A 217 -1.00 -5.14 8.45
CA ASN A 217 -2.29 -4.77 9.05
C ASN A 217 -2.74 -5.69 10.19
N PHE A 218 -2.31 -6.95 10.13
CA PHE A 218 -2.59 -7.96 11.15
C PHE A 218 -1.36 -8.09 12.04
N ALA A 219 -1.18 -7.17 12.98
CA ALA A 219 -0.15 -7.30 14.00
C ALA A 219 -0.48 -8.43 14.99
N ARG A 220 -0.46 -9.68 14.51
CA ARG A 220 -0.15 -10.89 15.29
C ARG A 220 1.36 -11.19 15.26
N GLU A 221 2.15 -10.37 14.55
CA GLU A 221 3.60 -10.49 14.52
C GLU A 221 4.19 -10.22 15.89
N ARG A 222 4.97 -11.17 16.39
CA ARG A 222 5.71 -11.01 17.63
C ARG A 222 6.73 -9.88 17.43
N LEU A 223 6.53 -8.76 18.09
CA LEU A 223 7.49 -7.66 18.18
C LEU A 223 8.68 -8.11 19.05
N LEU A 224 9.50 -9.02 18.51
CA LEU A 224 10.69 -9.55 19.14
C LEU A 224 11.90 -8.84 18.54
N ALA A 225 12.28 -7.69 19.11
CA ALA A 225 13.64 -7.20 18.96
C ALA A 225 14.44 -7.68 20.17
N SER A 226 15.57 -8.34 19.93
CA SER A 226 16.51 -8.72 20.97
C SER A 226 17.46 -7.56 21.23
N GLY A 227 17.07 -6.61 22.08
CA GLY A 227 17.99 -5.57 22.52
C GLY A 227 17.34 -4.48 23.36
N TYR A 228 17.75 -4.37 24.63
CA TYR A 228 17.33 -3.33 25.58
C TYR A 228 17.93 -1.93 25.27
N THR A 229 18.43 -1.67 24.06
CA THR A 229 19.29 -0.50 23.76
C THR A 229 19.04 0.14 22.40
N THR A 230 17.97 -0.25 21.69
CA THR A 230 17.63 0.32 20.39
C THR A 230 16.37 1.16 20.49
N ASP A 231 16.39 2.33 19.86
CA ASP A 231 15.23 3.19 19.75
C ASP A 231 14.43 2.77 18.51
N ILE A 232 13.20 2.31 18.70
CA ILE A 232 12.39 1.73 17.62
C ILE A 232 11.06 2.49 17.48
N LEU A 233 10.65 2.76 16.25
CA LEU A 233 9.31 3.21 15.90
C LEU A 233 8.54 2.05 15.26
N GLY A 234 7.36 1.75 15.80
CA GLY A 234 6.42 0.81 15.19
C GLY A 234 5.46 1.56 14.29
N VAL A 235 5.40 1.19 13.02
CA VAL A 235 4.57 1.89 12.03
C VAL A 235 3.76 0.86 11.25
N GLY A 236 2.44 1.05 11.17
CA GLY A 236 1.58 0.14 10.42
C GLY A 236 0.16 0.63 10.30
N PHE A 237 -0.58 0.09 9.34
CA PHE A 237 -2.02 0.29 9.20
C PHE A 237 -2.77 -0.77 10.04
N PHE A 238 -2.50 -0.76 11.34
CA PHE A 238 -3.05 -1.71 12.31
C PHE A 238 -4.57 -1.64 12.36
N THR A 239 -5.26 -2.78 12.34
CA THR A 239 -6.74 -2.81 12.33
C THR A 239 -7.37 -3.08 13.70
N SER A 240 -6.59 -3.57 14.67
CA SER A 240 -7.10 -3.97 15.99
C SER A 240 -6.56 -3.06 17.09
N LYS A 241 -7.48 -2.39 17.80
CA LYS A 241 -7.18 -1.61 19.00
C LYS A 241 -6.66 -2.46 20.17
N ASP A 242 -7.06 -3.73 20.25
CA ASP A 242 -6.75 -4.64 21.38
C ASP A 242 -5.25 -4.95 21.52
N GLU A 243 -4.47 -4.68 20.47
CA GLU A 243 -3.00 -4.73 20.53
C GLU A 243 -2.41 -3.59 21.35
N PHE A 244 -3.12 -2.46 21.50
CA PHE A 244 -2.61 -1.22 22.06
C PHE A 244 -3.33 -0.76 23.33
N THR A 245 -4.38 -1.47 23.78
CA THR A 245 -5.13 -1.13 25.01
C THR A 245 -4.73 -1.99 26.21
N SER A 246 -3.91 -3.02 26.00
CA SER A 246 -3.42 -3.89 27.08
C SER A 246 -2.15 -3.33 27.72
N GLN A 247 -2.19 -3.10 29.04
CA GLN A 247 -1.00 -2.64 29.78
C GLN A 247 0.18 -3.61 29.69
N SER A 248 -0.06 -4.93 29.63
CA SER A 248 1.01 -5.91 29.51
C SER A 248 1.68 -5.85 28.14
N LYS A 249 0.90 -5.67 27.06
CA LYS A 249 1.42 -5.50 25.71
C LYS A 249 2.22 -4.22 25.56
N ILE A 250 1.66 -3.08 26.00
CA ILE A 250 2.36 -1.79 25.98
C ILE A 250 3.69 -1.86 26.72
N ARG A 251 3.70 -2.41 27.94
CA ARG A 251 4.94 -2.60 28.71
C ARG A 251 5.95 -3.47 27.97
N ASN A 252 5.50 -4.51 27.28
CA ASN A 252 6.39 -5.38 26.50
C ASN A 252 6.98 -4.63 25.31
N PHE A 253 6.21 -3.82 24.59
CA PHE A 253 6.74 -3.00 23.49
C PHE A 253 7.80 -2.01 23.99
N GLN A 254 7.53 -1.31 25.09
CA GLN A 254 8.48 -0.37 25.70
C GLN A 254 9.76 -1.07 26.16
N ARG A 255 9.65 -2.26 26.76
CA ARG A 255 10.82 -3.07 27.17
C ARG A 255 11.68 -3.52 26.00
N VAL A 256 11.09 -3.70 24.83
CA VAL A 256 11.77 -4.10 23.60
C VAL A 256 12.45 -2.90 22.91
N GLY A 257 12.22 -1.67 23.38
CA GLY A 257 12.86 -0.46 22.86
C GLY A 257 11.97 0.39 21.95
N PHE A 258 10.68 0.10 21.85
CA PHE A 258 9.77 1.00 21.14
C PHE A 258 9.66 2.34 21.87
N LEU A 259 9.92 3.44 21.16
CA LEU A 259 9.68 4.81 21.61
C LEU A 259 8.28 5.28 21.26
N ALA A 260 7.75 4.85 20.12
CA ALA A 260 6.39 5.16 19.72
C ALA A 260 5.78 4.08 18.81
N MET A 261 4.45 3.95 18.88
CA MET A 261 3.62 3.21 17.95
C MET A 261 2.73 4.19 17.19
N TYR A 262 2.92 4.26 15.87
CA TYR A 262 2.13 5.06 14.96
C TYR A 262 0.93 4.25 14.48
N LEU A 263 -0.25 4.63 14.95
CA LEU A 263 -1.52 3.97 14.70
C LEU A 263 -2.31 4.73 13.63
N PRO A 264 -3.02 4.06 12.73
CA PRO A 264 -3.77 4.75 11.69
C PRO A 264 -4.85 5.63 12.31
N ASP A 265 -4.80 6.91 11.96
CA ASP A 265 -5.80 7.94 12.25
C ASP A 265 -6.79 8.12 11.08
N ILE A 266 -6.87 7.08 10.25
CA ILE A 266 -7.84 6.90 9.16
C ILE A 266 -8.46 5.51 9.31
N ALA A 267 -9.68 5.32 8.79
CA ALA A 267 -10.29 3.99 8.75
C ALA A 267 -9.44 3.04 7.89
N VAL A 268 -9.12 1.86 8.43
CA VAL A 268 -8.33 0.81 7.74
C VAL A 268 -9.08 -0.52 7.63
N SER A 269 -10.33 -0.56 8.10
CA SER A 269 -11.26 -1.69 7.95
C SER A 269 -12.66 -1.22 7.58
N ASP A 270 -13.48 -2.10 7.00
CA ASP A 270 -14.86 -1.79 6.64
C ASP A 270 -15.72 -1.44 7.87
N ASP A 271 -15.44 -2.08 9.01
CA ASP A 271 -16.11 -1.77 10.28
C ASP A 271 -15.84 -0.33 10.69
N GLN A 272 -14.58 0.11 10.61
CA GLN A 272 -14.18 1.47 10.94
C GLN A 272 -14.75 2.52 9.99
N VAL A 273 -14.87 2.19 8.70
CA VAL A 273 -15.56 3.05 7.73
C VAL A 273 -17.03 3.22 8.12
N ARG A 274 -17.72 2.14 8.49
CA ARG A 274 -19.14 2.18 8.88
C ARG A 274 -19.38 2.89 10.20
N SER A 275 -18.51 2.72 11.18
CA SER A 275 -18.59 3.39 12.48
C SER A 275 -17.95 4.78 12.50
N ASN A 276 -17.42 5.24 11.37
CA ASN A 276 -16.73 6.52 11.23
C ASN A 276 -15.63 6.72 12.29
N THR A 277 -14.78 5.71 12.46
CA THR A 277 -13.67 5.71 13.43
C THR A 277 -12.38 5.22 12.78
N ASN A 278 -11.32 5.08 13.57
CA ASN A 278 -10.02 4.55 13.20
C ASN A 278 -9.34 3.95 14.43
N THR A 279 -8.27 3.18 14.23
CA THR A 279 -7.61 2.48 15.33
C THR A 279 -7.01 3.43 16.36
N PHE A 280 -6.47 4.58 15.96
CA PHE A 280 -5.98 5.55 16.94
C PHE A 280 -7.11 6.04 17.85
N GLN A 281 -8.22 6.49 17.28
CA GLN A 281 -9.39 6.99 18.02
C GLN A 281 -10.01 5.90 18.91
N GLU A 282 -10.16 4.69 18.39
CA GLU A 282 -10.66 3.54 19.13
C GLU A 282 -9.82 3.24 20.40
N VAL A 283 -8.50 3.41 20.31
CA VAL A 283 -7.61 3.25 21.45
C VAL A 283 -7.76 4.41 22.43
N VAL A 284 -7.79 5.66 21.94
CA VAL A 284 -7.99 6.85 22.79
C VAL A 284 -9.29 6.74 23.58
N ASP A 285 -10.38 6.37 22.92
CA ASP A 285 -11.70 6.22 23.54
C ASP A 285 -11.70 5.14 24.62
N GLU A 286 -10.97 4.03 24.40
CA GLU A 286 -10.88 2.96 25.38
C GLU A 286 -10.08 3.34 26.63
N TYR A 287 -9.00 4.10 26.48
CA TYR A 287 -8.28 4.66 27.63
C TYR A 287 -9.14 5.67 28.39
N ALA A 288 -9.83 6.55 27.67
CA ALA A 288 -10.74 7.53 28.26
C ALA A 288 -11.90 6.86 29.02
N ALA A 289 -12.49 5.81 28.45
CA ALA A 289 -13.56 5.03 29.09
C ALA A 289 -13.12 4.35 30.41
N ARG A 290 -11.82 4.05 30.55
CA ARG A 290 -11.21 3.50 31.76
C ARG A 290 -10.73 4.58 32.74
N GLY A 291 -10.87 5.87 32.40
CA GLY A 291 -10.32 6.98 33.17
C GLY A 291 -8.78 6.97 33.24
N ALA A 292 -8.12 6.36 32.25
CA ALA A 292 -6.67 6.21 32.20
C ALA A 292 -6.06 7.17 31.17
N ALA A 293 -4.90 7.73 31.47
CA ALA A 293 -4.11 8.47 30.49
C ALA A 293 -3.48 7.51 29.47
N LEU A 294 -3.23 8.02 28.25
CA LEU A 294 -2.43 7.29 27.26
C LEU A 294 -1.01 7.02 27.81
N PRO A 295 -0.40 5.88 27.45
CA PRO A 295 0.92 5.54 27.93
C PRO A 295 1.96 6.53 27.40
N LEU A 296 2.91 6.89 28.26
CA LEU A 296 4.10 7.66 27.90
C LEU A 296 5.27 6.70 27.66
N ASN A 297 6.21 7.09 26.80
CA ASN A 297 7.44 6.37 26.55
C ASN A 297 8.50 6.68 27.62
N ILE A 298 9.71 6.15 27.43
CA ILE A 298 10.83 6.33 28.37
C ILE A 298 11.31 7.80 28.50
N ASN A 299 11.03 8.63 27.50
CA ASN A 299 11.35 10.06 27.49
C ASN A 299 10.22 10.93 28.04
N GLY A 300 9.10 10.34 28.44
CA GLY A 300 7.92 11.06 28.94
C GLY A 300 7.04 11.65 27.83
N THR A 301 7.24 11.29 26.57
CA THR A 301 6.39 11.71 25.44
C THR A 301 5.32 10.66 25.13
N SER A 302 4.32 11.00 24.30
CA SER A 302 3.24 10.06 23.97
C SER A 302 3.79 8.81 23.25
N PHE A 303 3.50 7.63 23.79
CA PHE A 303 3.90 6.36 23.19
C PHE A 303 3.00 5.96 22.02
N LEU A 304 1.70 6.29 22.08
CA LEU A 304 0.75 6.04 20.99
C LEU A 304 0.53 7.34 20.22
N ARG A 305 0.70 7.29 18.89
CA ARG A 305 0.65 8.48 18.03
C ARG A 305 -0.20 8.22 16.79
N PRO A 306 -0.85 9.25 16.22
CA PRO A 306 -1.51 9.12 14.94
C PRO A 306 -0.48 8.98 13.81
N LEU A 307 -0.76 8.11 12.85
CA LEU A 307 0.14 7.75 11.76
C LEU A 307 0.46 8.95 10.85
N SER A 308 -0.48 9.88 10.67
CA SER A 308 -0.25 11.14 9.97
C SER A 308 0.87 12.01 10.56
N GLN A 309 1.20 11.88 11.85
CA GLN A 309 2.28 12.64 12.51
C GLN A 309 3.68 12.09 12.25
N LEU A 310 3.80 10.86 11.70
CA LEU A 310 5.08 10.22 11.46
C LEU A 310 6.02 11.10 10.64
N HIS A 311 5.52 11.72 9.57
CA HIS A 311 6.33 12.58 8.72
C HIS A 311 6.89 13.78 9.47
N SER A 312 6.04 14.49 10.22
CA SER A 312 6.47 15.67 10.97
C SER A 312 7.50 15.32 12.05
N ASP A 313 7.35 14.16 12.70
CA ASP A 313 8.30 13.73 13.72
C ASP A 313 9.65 13.32 13.12
N LEU A 314 9.65 12.52 12.03
CA LEU A 314 10.89 12.19 11.33
C LEU A 314 11.58 13.42 10.77
N LYS A 315 10.80 14.38 10.24
CA LYS A 315 11.33 15.62 9.68
C LYS A 315 12.07 16.45 10.73
N LYS A 316 11.55 16.58 11.96
CA LYS A 316 12.23 17.30 13.05
C LYS A 316 13.65 16.76 13.29
N ILE A 317 13.83 15.45 13.19
CA ILE A 317 15.14 14.81 13.34
C ILE A 317 16.01 15.01 12.10
N LEU A 318 15.45 14.78 10.90
CA LEU A 318 16.19 14.87 9.65
C LEU A 318 16.66 16.30 9.34
N ASP A 319 15.91 17.32 9.77
CA ASP A 319 16.27 18.73 9.63
C ASP A 319 17.48 19.12 10.51
N VAL A 320 17.88 18.29 11.47
CA VAL A 320 19.16 18.45 12.18
C VAL A 320 20.29 17.90 11.30
N GLU A 321 21.00 18.80 10.61
CA GLU A 321 22.10 18.45 9.71
C GLU A 321 23.30 17.82 10.44
N ASP A 322 23.66 18.36 11.61
CA ASP A 322 24.74 17.83 12.43
C ASP A 322 24.26 16.60 13.20
N VAL A 323 24.62 15.41 12.72
CA VAL A 323 24.30 14.11 13.34
C VAL A 323 24.68 14.07 14.83
N LYS A 324 25.70 14.82 15.27
CA LYS A 324 26.11 14.87 16.68
C LYS A 324 25.07 15.54 17.59
N LYS A 325 24.18 16.34 17.02
CA LYS A 325 23.09 17.04 17.72
C LYS A 325 21.74 16.35 17.51
N ARG A 326 21.70 15.31 16.68
CA ARG A 326 20.49 14.60 16.33
C ARG A 326 20.16 13.57 17.39
N THR A 327 19.04 13.75 18.07
CA THR A 327 18.65 12.94 19.23
C THR A 327 17.20 12.45 19.14
N THR A 328 16.94 11.32 19.79
CA THR A 328 15.63 10.69 19.95
C THR A 328 14.95 11.07 21.27
N LEU A 329 15.55 11.96 22.06
CA LEU A 329 15.00 12.38 23.37
C LEU A 329 13.67 13.15 23.27
N ASP A 330 13.47 13.88 22.18
CA ASP A 330 12.23 14.61 21.91
C ASP A 330 11.15 13.71 21.26
N PHE A 331 11.47 12.43 21.12
CA PHE A 331 10.63 11.39 20.56
C PHE A 331 9.97 10.53 21.62
#